data_AF-I6ZRZ2-F1
#
_entry.id   AF-I6ZRZ2-F1
#
_cell.length_a   1.000
_cell.length_b   1.000
_cell.length_c   1.000
_cell.angle_alpha   90.00
_cell.angle_beta   90.00
_cell.angle_gamma   90.00
#
_symmetry.space_group_name_H-M   'P 1'
#
loop_
_entity.id
_entity.type
_entity.pdbx_description
1 polymer ?
#
loop_
_entity_poly.entity_id
_entity_poly.type
_entity_poly.pdbx_seq_one_letter_code
_entity_poly.pdbx_strand_id
1 'polypeptide(L)'
;MNESIEEIEKLLVKPKEWKYAGEVDIKKRPKNSLLEREEIDFKQGPPLIPFSSKQDSEVESITLQRIREGTFDNHEYNIKEVVEIVDEVPDTENPECKDIISLYNEIEGDLMQIVDFGNNGFVPDCEIRIVQGKEDGSGPRKKLDVKSLDRIRNVTVLKKN
;
A
#
# COMPACT_ATOMS: atom_id res chain seq x y z
N MET A 1 -61.34 6.40 -31.66
CA MET A 1 -60.19 6.01 -32.50
C MET A 1 -60.30 4.51 -32.68
N ASN A 2 -60.81 4.06 -33.82
CA ASN A 2 -60.79 2.64 -34.16
C ASN A 2 -59.43 2.40 -34.81
N GLU A 3 -58.40 2.21 -33.99
CA GLU A 3 -57.19 1.53 -34.47
C GLU A 3 -57.66 0.18 -35.02
N SER A 4 -57.29 -0.12 -36.27
CA SER A 4 -57.68 -1.40 -36.87
C SER A 4 -57.10 -2.51 -36.00
N ILE A 5 -57.90 -3.51 -35.64
CA ILE A 5 -57.45 -4.66 -34.82
C ILE A 5 -56.16 -5.26 -35.41
N GLU A 6 -56.06 -5.26 -36.73
CA GLU A 6 -54.88 -5.71 -37.47
C GLU A 6 -53.59 -4.93 -37.15
N GLU A 7 -53.68 -3.62 -36.87
CA GLU A 7 -52.53 -2.78 -36.51
C GLU A 7 -52.07 -3.08 -35.09
N ILE A 8 -53.00 -3.27 -34.17
CA ILE A 8 -52.71 -3.65 -32.78
C ILE A 8 -52.07 -5.04 -32.74
N GLU A 9 -52.62 -6.01 -33.47
CA GLU A 9 -52.05 -7.36 -33.57
C GLU A 9 -50.62 -7.32 -34.13
N LYS A 10 -50.37 -6.52 -35.18
CA LYS A 10 -49.01 -6.33 -35.72
C LYS A 10 -48.06 -5.70 -34.71
N LEU A 11 -48.52 -4.79 -33.86
CA LEU A 11 -47.69 -4.18 -32.82
C LEU A 11 -47.36 -5.16 -31.70
N LEU A 12 -48.31 -6.01 -31.30
CA LEU A 12 -48.12 -7.01 -30.25
C LEU A 12 -47.20 -8.16 -30.67
N VAL A 13 -47.17 -8.50 -31.96
CA VAL A 13 -46.28 -9.55 -32.50
C VAL A 13 -44.84 -9.04 -32.66
N LYS A 14 -44.61 -7.73 -32.78
CA LYS A 14 -43.27 -7.16 -32.91
C LYS A 14 -42.43 -7.39 -31.64
N PRO A 15 -41.10 -7.50 -31.78
CA PRO A 15 -40.22 -7.54 -30.62
C PRO A 15 -40.39 -6.27 -29.79
N LYS A 16 -40.42 -6.44 -28.46
CA LYS A 16 -40.51 -5.32 -27.52
C LYS A 16 -39.36 -4.36 -27.74
N GLU A 17 -39.62 -3.06 -27.65
CA GLU A 17 -38.56 -2.07 -27.60
C GLU A 17 -37.66 -2.34 -26.39
N TRP A 18 -36.37 -2.00 -26.50
CA TRP A 18 -35.39 -2.17 -25.41
C TRP A 18 -35.86 -1.55 -24.10
N LYS A 19 -36.65 -0.47 -24.18
CA LYS A 19 -37.29 0.24 -23.08
C LYS A 19 -38.21 -0.61 -22.21
N TYR A 20 -38.85 -1.61 -22.81
CA TYR A 20 -39.83 -2.52 -22.21
C TYR A 20 -39.26 -3.93 -22.01
N ALA A 21 -38.01 -4.17 -22.43
CA ALA A 21 -37.28 -5.40 -22.16
C ALA A 21 -36.61 -5.30 -20.80
N GLY A 22 -36.67 -6.37 -20.00
CA GLY A 22 -35.78 -6.52 -18.84
C GLY A 22 -34.34 -6.77 -19.30
N GLU A 23 -33.36 -6.47 -18.43
CA GLU A 23 -31.94 -6.81 -18.62
C GLU A 23 -31.36 -6.39 -19.98
N VAL A 24 -31.17 -5.07 -20.14
CA VAL A 24 -30.71 -4.47 -21.39
C VAL A 24 -29.21 -4.17 -21.34
N ASP A 25 -28.44 -4.91 -22.15
CA ASP A 25 -27.02 -4.66 -22.35
C ASP A 25 -26.75 -3.42 -23.21
N ILE A 26 -25.53 -2.89 -23.16
CA ILE A 26 -25.08 -1.75 -23.97
C ILE A 26 -25.28 -1.96 -25.48
N LYS A 27 -25.21 -3.21 -25.96
CA LYS A 27 -25.38 -3.57 -27.38
C LYS A 27 -26.85 -3.61 -27.82
N LYS A 28 -27.79 -3.79 -26.88
CA LYS A 28 -29.23 -3.97 -27.15
C LYS A 28 -29.99 -2.64 -27.19
N ARG A 29 -29.36 -1.54 -26.77
CA ARG A 29 -29.93 -0.18 -26.80
C ARG A 29 -29.11 0.76 -27.71
N PRO A 30 -29.73 1.80 -28.30
CA PRO A 30 -28.99 2.83 -29.03
C PRO A 30 -27.98 3.57 -28.16
N LYS A 31 -26.93 4.10 -28.78
CA LYS A 31 -25.90 4.92 -28.10
C LYS A 31 -26.55 6.16 -27.48
N ASN A 32 -26.16 6.50 -26.25
CA ASN A 32 -26.64 7.68 -25.49
C ASN A 32 -28.15 7.71 -25.16
N SER A 33 -28.91 6.65 -25.47
CA SER A 33 -30.36 6.55 -25.21
C SER A 33 -30.79 6.71 -23.76
N LEU A 34 -29.88 6.55 -22.79
CA LEU A 34 -30.16 6.82 -21.37
C LEU A 34 -30.22 8.32 -21.05
N LEU A 35 -29.53 9.17 -21.81
CA LEU A 35 -29.48 10.61 -21.55
C LEU A 35 -30.74 11.33 -22.04
N GLU A 36 -31.37 10.80 -23.09
CA GLU A 36 -32.61 11.33 -23.68
C GLU A 36 -33.86 10.99 -22.85
N ARG A 37 -33.72 10.11 -21.85
CA ARG A 37 -34.83 9.64 -21.05
C ARG A 37 -34.93 10.46 -19.77
N GLU A 38 -36.05 11.15 -19.58
CA GLU A 38 -36.28 12.02 -18.41
C GLU A 38 -36.66 11.23 -17.15
N GLU A 39 -37.20 10.02 -17.28
CA GLU A 39 -37.80 9.27 -16.16
C GLU A 39 -37.13 7.89 -15.99
N ILE A 40 -35.97 7.84 -15.34
CA ILE A 40 -35.38 6.58 -14.85
C ILE A 40 -35.14 6.72 -13.35
N ASP A 41 -36.02 6.09 -12.57
CA ASP A 41 -35.88 6.02 -11.12
C ASP A 41 -34.92 4.89 -10.74
N PHE A 42 -33.85 5.23 -10.02
CA PHE A 42 -32.93 4.27 -9.45
C PHE A 42 -32.51 4.67 -8.04
N LYS A 43 -32.19 3.67 -7.21
CA LYS A 43 -31.66 3.92 -5.87
C LYS A 43 -30.21 4.38 -5.98
N GLN A 44 -29.92 5.58 -5.49
CA GLN A 44 -28.55 6.03 -5.33
C GLN A 44 -27.95 5.40 -4.06
N GLY A 45 -26.66 5.05 -4.11
CA GLY A 45 -25.90 4.72 -2.91
C GLY A 45 -25.83 5.91 -1.94
N PRO A 46 -25.34 5.70 -0.71
CA PRO A 46 -25.14 6.79 0.24
C PRO A 46 -24.29 7.90 -0.39
N PRO A 47 -24.65 9.18 -0.19
CA PRO A 47 -23.86 10.28 -0.73
C PRO A 47 -22.46 10.24 -0.12
N LEU A 48 -21.44 10.38 -0.97
CA LEU A 48 -20.11 10.76 -0.51
C LEU A 48 -20.20 12.23 -0.12
N ILE A 49 -20.36 12.49 1.17
CA ILE A 49 -20.42 13.87 1.70
C ILE A 49 -18.98 14.38 1.74
N PRO A 50 -18.58 15.35 0.88
CA PRO A 50 -17.27 15.96 1.00
C PRO A 50 -17.18 16.71 2.32
N PHE A 51 -15.98 16.78 2.91
CA PHE A 51 -15.76 17.62 4.08
C PHE A 51 -16.12 19.06 3.76
N SER A 52 -16.87 19.68 4.67
CA SER A 52 -17.15 21.11 4.58
C SER A 52 -15.88 21.90 4.92
N SER A 53 -15.76 23.10 4.37
CA SER A 53 -14.66 24.02 4.71
C SER A 53 -14.50 24.26 6.22
N LYS A 54 -15.59 24.15 7.01
CA LYS A 54 -15.51 24.24 8.48
C LYS A 54 -14.82 23.03 9.11
N GLN A 55 -15.11 21.82 8.61
CA GLN A 55 -14.47 20.60 9.07
C GLN A 55 -12.97 20.59 8.72
N ASP A 56 -12.60 21.13 7.55
CA ASP A 56 -11.19 21.26 7.17
C ASP A 56 -10.42 22.20 8.12
N SER A 57 -11.00 23.35 8.47
CA SER A 57 -10.38 24.27 9.44
C SER A 57 -10.26 23.66 10.83
N GLU A 58 -11.22 22.83 11.24
CA GLU A 58 -11.16 22.11 12.52
C GLU A 58 -10.01 21.08 12.51
N VAL A 59 -9.91 20.29 11.45
CA VAL A 59 -8.81 19.33 11.24
C VAL A 59 -7.45 20.03 11.25
N GLU A 60 -7.33 21.18 10.57
CA GLU A 60 -6.10 21.98 10.57
C GLU A 60 -5.74 22.45 11.98
N SER A 61 -6.71 22.97 12.73
CA SER A 61 -6.48 23.46 14.09
C SER A 61 -5.98 22.37 15.05
N ILE A 62 -6.57 21.17 14.98
CA ILE A 62 -6.19 20.00 15.79
C ILE A 62 -4.80 19.53 15.38
N THR A 63 -4.51 19.49 14.07
CA THR A 63 -3.21 19.08 13.55
C THR A 63 -2.11 20.02 14.03
N LEU A 64 -2.34 21.33 13.95
CA LEU A 64 -1.40 22.34 14.45
C LEU A 64 -1.18 22.23 15.96
N GLN A 65 -2.24 21.94 16.73
CA GLN A 65 -2.13 21.72 18.17
C GLN A 65 -1.25 20.50 18.47
N ARG A 66 -1.49 19.34 17.84
CA ARG A 66 -0.69 18.13 18.04
C ARG A 66 0.77 18.31 17.67
N ILE A 67 1.05 19.03 16.59
CA ILE A 67 2.43 19.38 16.20
C ILE A 67 3.11 20.23 17.28
N ARG A 68 2.40 21.20 17.88
CA ARG A 68 2.94 22.03 18.97
C ARG A 68 3.19 21.24 20.25
N GLU A 69 2.30 20.30 20.56
CA GLU A 69 2.39 19.43 21.73
C GLU A 69 3.40 18.29 21.55
N GLY A 70 3.81 18.00 20.31
CA GLY A 70 4.72 16.90 19.99
C GLY A 70 4.10 15.51 20.20
N THR A 71 2.77 15.42 20.22
CA THR A 71 2.02 14.18 20.46
C THR A 71 1.78 13.46 19.14
N PHE A 72 2.62 12.47 18.85
CA PHE A 72 2.55 11.67 17.63
C PHE A 72 2.28 10.20 17.96
N ASP A 73 1.33 9.60 17.28
CA ASP A 73 1.00 8.17 17.40
C ASP A 73 1.94 7.28 16.57
N ASN A 74 3.19 7.73 16.36
CA ASN A 74 4.17 6.99 15.57
C ASN A 74 4.61 5.73 16.33
N HIS A 75 4.78 4.62 15.61
CA HIS A 75 5.34 3.40 16.19
C HIS A 75 6.81 3.62 16.58
N GLU A 76 7.16 3.30 17.83
CA GLU A 76 8.53 3.34 18.32
C GLU A 76 9.27 2.03 17.96
N TYR A 77 10.40 2.14 17.28
CA TYR A 77 11.24 0.98 17.02
C TYR A 77 12.02 0.62 18.29
N ASN A 78 11.72 -0.54 18.85
CA ASN A 78 12.57 -1.16 19.87
C ASN A 78 13.83 -1.70 19.19
N ILE A 79 14.81 -0.83 18.99
CA ILE A 79 16.16 -1.24 18.60
C ILE A 79 16.75 -1.93 19.83
N LYS A 80 16.56 -3.25 19.91
CA LYS A 80 17.42 -4.07 20.75
C LYS A 80 18.77 -4.00 20.07
N GLU A 81 19.78 -3.45 20.74
CA GLU A 81 21.16 -3.76 20.38
C GLU A 81 21.24 -5.29 20.39
N VAL A 82 21.31 -5.88 19.20
CA VAL A 82 21.79 -7.24 19.08
C VAL A 82 23.22 -7.12 19.56
N VAL A 83 23.42 -7.39 20.84
CA VAL A 83 24.74 -7.78 21.33
C VAL A 83 25.09 -8.92 20.41
N GLU A 84 26.06 -8.69 19.52
CA GLU A 84 26.78 -9.76 18.87
C GLU A 84 27.26 -10.63 20.02
N ILE A 85 26.50 -11.69 20.33
CA ILE A 85 27.10 -12.88 20.87
C ILE A 85 28.03 -13.24 19.72
N VAL A 86 29.30 -12.85 19.86
CA VAL A 86 30.36 -13.49 19.12
C VAL A 86 30.20 -14.93 19.54
N ASP A 87 29.44 -15.70 18.76
CA ASP A 87 29.57 -17.13 18.77
C ASP A 87 31.07 -17.33 18.59
N GLU A 88 31.74 -17.76 19.65
CA GLU A 88 33.12 -18.20 19.55
C GLU A 88 33.13 -19.11 18.33
N VAL A 89 33.83 -18.68 17.27
CA VAL A 89 33.91 -19.44 16.03
C VAL A 89 34.32 -20.84 16.48
N PRO A 90 33.44 -21.85 16.40
CA PRO A 90 33.74 -23.14 16.98
C PRO A 90 35.02 -23.61 16.30
N ASP A 91 36.03 -24.00 17.08
CA ASP A 91 37.32 -24.42 16.57
C ASP A 91 37.08 -25.43 15.45
N THR A 92 37.21 -24.97 14.20
CA THR A 92 36.90 -25.77 13.01
C THR A 92 37.90 -26.90 12.81
N GLU A 93 38.89 -27.01 13.70
CA GLU A 93 39.84 -28.10 13.77
C GLU A 93 39.37 -29.27 14.65
N ASN A 94 38.34 -29.09 15.49
CA ASN A 94 37.77 -30.19 16.27
C ASN A 94 37.03 -31.17 15.34
N PRO A 95 37.42 -32.46 15.27
CA PRO A 95 36.80 -33.44 14.39
C PRO A 95 35.29 -33.60 14.64
N GLU A 96 34.84 -33.49 15.89
CA GLU A 96 33.41 -33.61 16.21
C GLU A 96 32.59 -32.47 15.59
N CYS A 97 33.15 -31.24 15.55
CA CYS A 97 32.50 -30.12 14.88
C CYS A 97 32.42 -30.31 13.37
N LYS A 98 33.44 -30.92 12.74
CA LYS A 98 33.44 -31.22 11.30
C LYS A 98 32.41 -32.27 10.93
N ASP A 99 32.25 -33.30 11.75
CA ASP A 99 31.28 -34.37 11.54
C ASP A 99 29.86 -33.81 11.66
N ILE A 100 29.62 -32.97 12.67
CA ILE A 100 28.34 -32.29 12.86
C ILE A 100 28.03 -31.35 11.69
N ILE A 101 28.98 -30.53 11.24
CA ILE A 101 28.79 -29.62 10.09
C ILE A 101 28.49 -30.42 8.81
N SER A 102 29.20 -31.53 8.59
CA SER A 102 28.98 -32.38 7.42
C SER A 102 27.57 -33.00 7.43
N LEU A 103 27.11 -33.46 8.59
CA LEU A 103 25.76 -33.99 8.78
C LEU A 103 24.69 -32.93 8.55
N TYR A 104 24.90 -31.70 9.04
CA TYR A 104 23.96 -30.60 8.78
C TYR A 104 23.83 -30.28 7.30
N ASN A 105 24.95 -30.23 6.57
CA ASN A 105 24.94 -29.98 5.12
C ASN A 105 24.23 -31.10 4.34
N GLU A 106 24.39 -32.36 4.78
CA GLU A 106 23.69 -33.50 4.18
C GLU A 106 22.17 -33.42 4.40
N ILE A 107 21.75 -33.16 5.64
CA ILE A 107 20.32 -33.00 5.97
C ILE A 107 19.71 -31.83 5.20
N GLU A 108 20.43 -30.71 5.07
CA GLU A 108 19.96 -29.57 4.29
C GLU A 108 19.78 -29.94 2.80
N GLY A 109 20.74 -30.65 2.21
CA GLY A 109 20.65 -31.14 0.84
C GLY A 109 19.46 -32.07 0.61
N ASP A 110 19.17 -32.96 1.55
CA ASP A 110 18.00 -33.84 1.50
C ASP A 110 16.69 -33.06 1.65
N LEU A 111 16.64 -32.09 2.57
CA LEU A 111 15.49 -31.20 2.72
C LEU A 111 15.27 -30.36 1.46
N MET A 112 16.32 -29.91 0.78
CA MET A 112 16.20 -29.22 -0.49
C MET A 112 15.58 -30.10 -1.59
N GLN A 113 15.85 -31.40 -1.58
CA GLN A 113 15.28 -32.32 -2.56
C GLN A 113 13.82 -32.67 -2.26
N ILE A 114 13.43 -32.63 -0.99
CA ILE A 114 12.08 -32.97 -0.52
C ILE A 114 11.11 -31.78 -0.65
N VAL A 115 11.61 -30.55 -0.50
CA VAL A 115 10.77 -29.34 -0.46
C VAL A 115 10.70 -28.67 -1.85
N ASP A 116 9.49 -28.57 -2.41
CA ASP A 116 9.21 -27.73 -3.59
C ASP A 116 9.37 -26.24 -3.22
N PHE A 117 10.57 -25.68 -3.43
CA PHE A 117 10.93 -24.28 -3.12
C PHE A 117 10.05 -23.21 -3.77
N GLY A 118 9.23 -23.59 -4.76
CA GLY A 118 8.28 -22.67 -5.39
C GLY A 118 7.13 -22.20 -4.48
N ASN A 119 6.86 -22.88 -3.36
CA ASN A 119 5.63 -22.61 -2.58
C ASN A 119 5.86 -22.08 -1.16
N ASN A 120 7.03 -22.30 -0.54
CA ASN A 120 7.23 -22.03 0.90
C ASN A 120 8.34 -21.01 1.23
N GLY A 121 8.85 -20.25 0.26
CA GLY A 121 9.65 -19.05 0.54
C GLY A 121 10.96 -19.28 1.32
N PHE A 122 11.53 -20.48 1.26
CA PHE A 122 12.84 -20.77 1.84
C PHE A 122 13.92 -20.23 0.90
N VAL A 123 14.71 -19.27 1.37
CA VAL A 123 15.88 -18.73 0.65
C VAL A 123 17.10 -19.39 1.30
N PRO A 124 17.97 -20.09 0.54
CA PRO A 124 19.20 -20.64 1.11
C PRO A 124 20.07 -19.50 1.67
N ASP A 125 20.84 -19.79 2.71
CA ASP A 125 21.68 -18.81 3.37
C ASP A 125 22.62 -18.13 2.35
N CYS A 126 22.35 -16.85 2.08
CA CYS A 126 23.19 -16.05 1.21
C CYS A 126 24.54 -15.83 1.88
N GLU A 127 25.63 -16.31 1.27
CA GLU A 127 26.98 -15.86 1.62
C GLU A 127 27.05 -14.33 1.39
N ILE A 128 27.05 -13.56 2.48
CA ILE A 128 27.26 -12.12 2.42
C ILE A 128 28.72 -11.88 2.09
N ARG A 129 29.03 -11.73 0.80
CA ARG A 129 30.32 -11.18 0.38
C ARG A 129 30.33 -9.69 0.68
N ILE A 130 30.94 -9.32 1.80
CA ILE A 130 31.27 -7.93 2.09
C ILE A 130 32.32 -7.50 1.06
N VAL A 131 31.86 -6.93 -0.05
CA VAL A 131 32.74 -6.18 -0.95
C VAL A 131 33.06 -4.91 -0.21
N GLN A 132 34.27 -4.83 0.37
CA GLN A 132 34.84 -3.54 0.75
C GLN A 132 35.04 -2.74 -0.54
N GLY A 133 34.00 -2.01 -0.94
CA GLY A 133 34.17 -0.89 -1.84
C GLY A 133 35.21 0.01 -1.17
N LYS A 134 36.35 0.21 -1.83
CA LYS A 134 37.19 1.35 -1.51
C LYS A 134 36.32 2.58 -1.75
N GLU A 135 35.70 3.07 -0.69
CA GLU A 135 35.16 4.42 -0.71
C GLU A 135 36.36 5.33 -0.95
N ASP A 136 36.49 5.83 -2.18
CA ASP A 136 37.28 7.02 -2.43
C ASP A 136 36.74 8.08 -1.47
N GLY A 137 37.55 8.42 -0.47
CA GLY A 137 37.14 9.06 0.77
C GLY A 137 36.19 10.23 0.53
N SER A 138 34.92 10.03 0.85
CA SER A 138 34.01 11.14 1.04
C SER A 138 34.40 11.78 2.37
N GLY A 139 35.11 12.90 2.29
CA GLY A 139 35.56 13.67 3.45
C GLY A 139 34.38 14.06 4.36
N PRO A 140 34.66 14.63 5.56
CA PRO A 140 33.64 14.95 6.54
C PRO A 140 32.56 15.81 5.89
N ARG A 141 31.33 15.27 5.81
CA ARG A 141 30.16 16.02 5.33
C ARG A 141 30.07 17.28 6.17
N LYS A 142 30.32 18.44 5.54
CA LYS A 142 30.14 19.75 6.18
C LYS A 142 28.72 19.77 6.75
N LYS A 143 28.60 19.92 8.07
CA LYS A 143 27.32 20.25 8.71
C LYS A 143 26.79 21.47 7.97
N LEU A 144 25.67 21.32 7.28
CA LEU A 144 24.98 22.45 6.67
C LEU A 144 24.61 23.38 7.82
N ASP A 145 25.14 24.59 7.78
CA ASP A 145 24.87 25.61 8.77
C ASP A 145 23.37 25.94 8.68
N VAL A 146 22.58 25.37 9.60
CA VAL A 146 21.14 25.57 9.64
C VAL A 146 20.92 27.04 9.98
N LYS A 147 20.48 27.82 8.99
CA LYS A 147 20.17 29.25 9.16
C LYS A 147 19.19 29.39 10.32
N SER A 148 19.56 30.16 11.35
CA SER A 148 18.70 30.39 12.49
C SER A 148 17.34 30.96 12.04
N LEU A 149 16.26 30.42 12.58
CA LEU A 149 14.89 30.86 12.29
C LEU A 149 14.58 32.24 12.89
N ASP A 150 15.52 32.83 13.64
CA ASP A 150 15.43 34.14 14.29
C ASP A 150 15.15 35.30 13.32
N ARG A 151 15.41 35.13 12.01
CA ARG A 151 15.23 36.19 10.99
C ARG A 151 13.94 36.08 10.20
N ILE A 152 13.10 35.08 10.45
CA ILE A 152 11.84 34.90 9.73
C ILE A 152 10.75 35.76 10.41
N ARG A 153 10.12 36.65 9.65
CA ARG A 153 8.96 37.42 10.15
C ARG A 153 7.88 36.45 10.64
N ASN A 154 7.35 36.73 11.83
CA ASN A 154 6.29 35.96 12.50
C ASN A 154 6.73 34.62 13.11
N VAL A 155 8.02 34.40 13.35
CA VAL A 155 8.52 33.24 14.12
C VAL A 155 9.16 33.73 15.42
N THR A 156 8.77 33.15 16.56
CA THR A 156 9.39 33.41 17.87
C THR A 156 10.03 32.12 18.37
N VAL A 157 11.37 32.09 18.43
CA VAL A 157 12.12 30.95 18.97
C VAL A 157 12.25 31.11 20.48
N LEU A 158 11.62 30.21 21.24
CA LEU A 158 11.76 30.17 22.69
C LEU A 158 13.13 29.57 23.04
N LYS A 159 14.02 30.39 23.61
CA LYS A 159 15.30 29.92 24.15
C LYS A 159 15.07 29.30 25.51
N LYS A 160 15.47 28.04 25.69
CA LYS A 160 15.44 27.36 26.97
C LYS A 160 16.60 27.89 27.83
N ASN A 161 16.27 28.44 29.01
CA ASN A 161 17.26 28.84 30.02
C ASN A 161 17.92 27.62 30.66
#